data_AF-U1N7I3-F1
#
_entry.id   AF-U1N7I3-F1
#
_cell.length_a   1.000
_cell.length_b   1.000
_cell.length_c   1.000
_cell.angle_alpha   90.00
_cell.angle_beta   90.00
_cell.angle_gamma   90.00
#
_symmetry.space_group_name_H-M   'P 1'
#
loop_
_entity.id
_entity.type
_entity.pdbx_description
1 polymer ?
#
loop_
_entity_poly.entity_id
_entity_poly.type
_entity_poly.pdbx_seq_one_letter_code
_entity_poly.pdbx_strand_id
1 'polypeptide(L)'
;MELSPQSKQQIDTILRFEKWTSWGFGITVFSAVVGMLIYASYWDMPESFILVLLVSVFALMISIETTRFLMWRRFVKNGQARKLLTLRYTIYLIGVSAIGYYGIVVFYETPQPQSFQAFLLSQAFFWGAAFFGKWLDRIIQKHDGHYLTGEDLKLIREARDIEKEQGHG
;
A
#
# COMPACT_ATOMS: atom_id res chain seq x y z
N MET A 1 14.55 -7.98 24.90
CA MET A 1 13.38 -7.37 25.55
C MET A 1 12.21 -8.32 25.40
N GLU A 2 11.66 -8.83 26.49
CA GLU A 2 10.43 -9.63 26.42
C GLU A 2 9.27 -8.72 26.03
N LEU A 3 8.76 -8.88 24.81
CA LEU A 3 7.58 -8.18 24.35
C LEU A 3 6.38 -8.62 25.20
N SER A 4 5.63 -7.64 25.72
CA SER A 4 4.39 -7.92 26.47
C SER A 4 3.42 -8.79 25.63
N PRO A 5 2.57 -9.62 26.26
CA PRO A 5 1.60 -10.46 25.54
C PRO A 5 0.72 -9.66 24.57
N GLN A 6 0.33 -8.44 24.95
CA GLN A 6 -0.44 -7.53 24.10
C GLN A 6 0.37 -7.07 22.88
N SER A 7 1.64 -6.70 23.07
CA SER A 7 2.53 -6.29 21.97
C SER A 7 2.77 -7.44 20.99
N LYS A 8 2.93 -8.68 21.48
CA LYS A 8 3.07 -9.88 20.63
C LYS A 8 1.82 -10.12 19.78
N GLN A 9 0.63 -10.06 20.38
CA GLN A 9 -0.64 -10.28 19.67
C GLN A 9 -0.90 -9.19 18.62
N GLN A 10 -0.50 -7.95 18.89
CA GLN A 10 -0.62 -6.86 17.92
C GLN A 10 0.38 -7.00 16.77
N ILE A 11 1.62 -7.42 17.01
CA ILE A 11 2.60 -7.74 15.96
C ILE A 11 2.09 -8.89 15.08
N ASP A 12 1.52 -9.94 15.69
CA ASP A 12 0.92 -11.06 14.95
C ASP A 12 -0.23 -10.61 14.04
N THR A 13 -1.03 -9.65 14.51
CA THR A 13 -2.13 -9.07 13.72
C THR A 13 -1.58 -8.30 12.53
N ILE A 14 -0.53 -7.51 12.72
CA ILE A 14 0.14 -6.76 11.65
C ILE A 14 0.75 -7.71 10.62
N LEU A 15 1.47 -8.75 11.06
CA LEU A 15 2.08 -9.74 10.18
C LEU A 15 1.05 -10.54 9.37
N ARG A 16 -0.09 -10.91 9.98
CA ARG A 16 -1.20 -11.56 9.26
C ARG A 16 -1.82 -10.64 8.22
N PHE A 17 -2.04 -9.37 8.58
CA PHE A 17 -2.55 -8.37 7.65
C PHE A 17 -1.57 -8.13 6.49
N GLU A 18 -0.27 -8.06 6.76
CA GLU A 18 0.76 -7.88 5.73
C GLU A 18 0.83 -9.08 4.78
N LYS A 19 0.75 -10.30 5.31
CA LYS A 19 0.66 -11.52 4.49
C LYS A 19 -0.61 -11.51 3.62
N TRP A 20 -1.75 -11.12 4.18
CA TRP A 20 -3.02 -11.05 3.46
C TRP A 20 -2.99 -9.96 2.37
N THR A 21 -2.46 -8.78 2.67
CA THR A 21 -2.33 -7.69 1.70
C THR A 21 -1.32 -8.00 0.60
N SER A 22 -0.22 -8.68 0.90
CA SER A 22 0.73 -9.16 -0.12
C SER A 22 0.10 -10.18 -1.07
N TRP A 23 -0.67 -11.13 -0.55
CA TRP A 23 -1.44 -12.09 -1.36
C TRP A 23 -2.55 -11.40 -2.14
N GLY A 24 -3.31 -10.52 -1.49
CA GLY A 24 -4.40 -9.76 -2.10
C GLY A 24 -3.90 -8.89 -3.25
N PHE A 25 -2.79 -8.18 -3.06
CA PHE A 25 -2.16 -7.38 -4.12
C PHE A 25 -1.71 -8.26 -5.30
N GLY A 26 -1.11 -9.41 -5.03
CA GLY A 26 -0.74 -10.38 -6.07
C GLY A 26 -1.93 -10.87 -6.89
N ILE A 27 -3.04 -11.22 -6.22
CA ILE A 27 -4.29 -11.62 -6.88
C ILE A 27 -4.89 -10.46 -7.67
N THR A 28 -4.90 -9.24 -7.14
CA THR A 28 -5.44 -8.07 -7.84
C THR A 28 -4.62 -7.73 -9.09
N VAL A 29 -3.29 -7.76 -9.01
CA VAL A 29 -2.41 -7.52 -10.17
C VAL A 29 -2.61 -8.61 -11.21
N PHE A 30 -2.64 -9.89 -10.80
CA PHE A 30 -2.89 -11.01 -11.71
C PHE A 30 -4.25 -10.89 -12.40
N SER A 31 -5.32 -10.60 -11.65
CA SER A 31 -6.66 -10.39 -12.18
C SER A 31 -6.75 -9.19 -13.11
N ALA A 32 -6.01 -8.11 -12.85
CA ALA A 32 -5.95 -6.95 -13.74
C ALA A 32 -5.25 -7.28 -15.05
N VAL A 33 -4.14 -8.04 -15.01
CA VAL A 33 -3.43 -8.52 -16.21
C VAL A 33 -4.30 -9.47 -17.02
N VAL A 34 -4.90 -10.48 -16.38
CA VAL A 34 -5.83 -11.41 -17.03
C VAL A 34 -7.04 -10.67 -17.59
N GLY A 35 -7.59 -9.70 -16.85
CA GLY A 35 -8.68 -8.85 -17.31
C GLY A 35 -8.31 -8.00 -18.53
N MET A 36 -7.10 -7.42 -18.57
CA MET A 36 -6.59 -6.71 -19.75
C MET A 36 -6.35 -7.65 -20.94
N LEU A 37 -5.87 -8.87 -20.70
CA LEU A 37 -5.68 -9.86 -21.76
C LEU A 37 -7.02 -10.35 -22.32
N ILE A 38 -8.02 -10.55 -21.45
CA ILE A 38 -9.40 -10.87 -21.84
C ILE A 38 -9.99 -9.70 -22.65
N TYR A 39 -9.81 -8.46 -22.18
CA TYR A 39 -10.21 -7.24 -22.90
C TYR A 39 -9.56 -7.15 -24.28
N ALA A 40 -8.26 -7.42 -24.39
CA ALA A 40 -7.56 -7.43 -25.67
C ALA A 40 -8.02 -8.58 -26.60
N SER A 41 -8.58 -9.65 -26.04
CA SER A 41 -9.07 -10.83 -26.78
C SER A 41 -10.55 -10.75 -27.22
N TYR A 42 -11.36 -9.94 -26.55
CA TYR A 42 -12.78 -9.72 -26.87
C TYR A 42 -12.99 -8.27 -27.31
N TRP A 43 -13.29 -8.08 -28.60
CA TRP A 43 -13.31 -6.77 -29.27
C TRP A 43 -14.39 -5.78 -28.76
N ASP A 44 -15.40 -6.25 -28.02
CA ASP A 44 -16.61 -5.47 -27.69
C ASP A 44 -16.92 -5.39 -26.18
N MET A 45 -15.91 -5.32 -25.31
CA MET A 45 -16.17 -5.02 -23.89
C MET A 45 -16.40 -3.50 -23.69
N PRO A 46 -17.49 -3.07 -23.01
CA PRO A 46 -17.76 -1.65 -22.80
C PRO A 46 -16.65 -0.95 -22.00
N GLU A 47 -16.29 0.27 -22.39
CA GLU A 47 -15.28 1.10 -21.69
C GLU A 47 -15.63 1.31 -20.20
N SER A 48 -16.92 1.25 -19.85
CA SER A 48 -17.41 1.29 -18.46
C SER A 48 -16.86 0.15 -17.60
N PHE A 49 -16.53 -1.01 -18.17
CA PHE A 49 -15.94 -2.13 -17.45
C PHE A 49 -14.52 -1.80 -16.95
N ILE A 50 -13.71 -1.13 -17.79
CA ILE A 50 -12.36 -0.67 -17.42
C ILE A 50 -12.47 0.38 -16.30
N LEU A 51 -13.41 1.31 -16.42
CA LEU A 51 -13.65 2.31 -15.38
C LEU A 51 -14.02 1.66 -14.05
N VAL A 52 -14.94 0.69 -14.04
CA VAL A 52 -15.33 -0.07 -12.83
C VAL A 52 -14.14 -0.82 -12.23
N LEU A 53 -13.30 -1.44 -13.07
CA LEU A 53 -12.08 -2.12 -12.62
C LEU A 53 -11.12 -1.14 -11.94
N LEU A 54 -10.83 0.00 -12.57
CA LEU A 54 -9.96 1.04 -12.00
C LEU A 54 -10.50 1.56 -10.68
N VAL A 55 -11.79 1.90 -10.61
CA VAL A 55 -12.44 2.36 -9.37
C VAL A 55 -12.35 1.29 -8.26
N SER A 56 -12.55 0.02 -8.61
CA SER A 56 -12.45 -1.09 -7.65
C SER A 56 -11.03 -1.25 -7.11
N VAL A 57 -10.00 -1.14 -7.96
CA VAL A 57 -8.60 -1.18 -7.54
C VAL A 57 -8.26 0.02 -6.65
N PHE A 58 -8.72 1.22 -6.99
CA PHE A 58 -8.54 2.41 -6.17
C PHE A 58 -9.20 2.27 -4.79
N ALA A 59 -10.45 1.79 -4.74
CA ALA A 59 -11.17 1.57 -3.50
C ALA A 59 -10.46 0.53 -2.62
N LEU A 60 -9.92 -0.53 -3.21
CA LEU A 60 -9.13 -1.53 -2.51
C LEU A 60 -7.85 -0.93 -1.92
N MET A 61 -7.09 -0.16 -2.71
CA MET A 61 -5.85 0.50 -2.25
C MET A 61 -6.12 1.44 -1.07
N ILE A 62 -7.15 2.29 -1.17
CA ILE A 62 -7.55 3.19 -0.08
C ILE A 62 -7.95 2.39 1.16
N SER A 63 -8.72 1.31 1.01
CA SER A 63 -9.17 0.47 2.12
C SER A 63 -8.01 -0.20 2.85
N ILE A 64 -7.04 -0.73 2.10
CA ILE A 64 -5.82 -1.34 2.65
C ILE A 64 -5.05 -0.31 3.47
N GLU A 65 -4.79 0.87 2.91
CA GLU A 65 -3.94 1.84 3.60
C GLU A 65 -4.64 2.56 4.75
N THR A 66 -5.96 2.72 4.67
CA THR A 66 -6.80 3.14 5.81
C THR A 66 -6.69 2.14 6.95
N THR A 67 -6.82 0.84 6.65
CA THR A 67 -6.73 -0.22 7.66
C THR A 67 -5.34 -0.25 8.30
N ARG A 68 -4.28 -0.12 7.48
CA ARG A 68 -2.89 -0.02 7.94
C ARG A 68 -2.69 1.18 8.87
N PHE A 69 -3.19 2.36 8.48
CA PHE A 69 -3.14 3.56 9.32
C PHE A 69 -3.84 3.36 10.66
N LEU A 70 -5.05 2.79 10.67
CA LEU A 70 -5.81 2.52 11.90
C LEU A 70 -5.10 1.54 12.83
N MET A 71 -4.47 0.49 12.28
CA MET A 71 -3.65 -0.44 13.07
C MET A 71 -2.44 0.27 13.69
N TRP A 72 -1.70 1.04 12.90
CA TRP A 72 -0.54 1.78 13.42
C TRP A 72 -0.92 2.82 14.46
N ARG A 73 -2.06 3.51 14.30
CA ARG A 73 -2.54 4.49 15.27
C ARG A 73 -2.82 3.89 16.64
N ARG A 74 -3.19 2.59 16.70
CA ARG A 74 -3.35 1.85 17.97
C ARG A 74 -2.01 1.55 18.63
N PHE A 75 -0.95 1.36 17.84
CA PHE A 75 0.38 0.98 18.30
C PHE A 75 1.23 2.17 18.74
N VAL A 76 1.23 3.23 17.93
CA VAL A 76 1.97 4.46 18.21
C VAL A 76 1.29 5.19 19.36
N LYS A 77 1.97 5.32 20.50
CA LYS A 77 1.42 6.00 21.69
C LYS A 77 1.94 7.43 21.84
N ASN A 78 3.09 7.75 21.24
CA ASN A 78 3.65 9.09 21.25
C ASN A 78 2.79 10.07 20.42
N GLY A 79 2.43 11.21 21.00
CA GLY A 79 1.59 12.23 20.35
C GLY A 79 2.20 12.85 19.09
N GLN A 80 3.52 13.08 19.06
CA GLN A 80 4.22 13.59 17.87
C GLN A 80 4.28 12.54 16.76
N ALA A 81 4.62 11.30 17.12
CA ALA A 81 4.64 10.17 16.19
C ALA A 81 3.24 9.91 15.58
N ARG A 82 2.16 10.07 16.35
CA ARG A 82 0.78 10.02 15.84
C ARG A 82 0.48 11.12 14.81
N LYS A 83 0.93 12.36 15.06
CA LYS A 83 0.76 13.47 14.10
C LYS A 83 1.50 13.19 12.79
N LEU A 84 2.72 12.68 12.89
CA LEU A 84 3.52 12.28 11.73
C LEU A 84 2.91 11.11 10.96
N LEU A 85 2.34 10.12 11.67
CA LEU A 85 1.61 9.01 11.07
C LEU A 85 0.36 9.50 10.33
N THR A 86 -0.39 10.45 10.90
CA THR A 86 -1.52 11.09 10.20
C THR A 86 -1.05 11.84 8.98
N LEU A 87 0.05 12.61 9.06
CA LEU A 87 0.62 13.33 7.93
C LEU A 87 1.00 12.38 6.78
N ARG A 88 1.64 11.25 7.11
CA ARG A 88 1.96 10.19 6.15
C ARG A 88 0.71 9.67 5.44
N TYR A 89 -0.35 9.39 6.20
CA TYR A 89 -1.63 8.95 5.62
C TYR A 89 -2.27 10.02 4.74
N THR A 90 -2.24 11.29 5.14
CA THR A 90 -2.75 12.41 4.33
C THR A 90 -1.97 12.56 3.03
N ILE A 91 -0.64 12.48 3.04
CA ILE A 91 0.19 12.54 1.83
C ILE A 91 -0.12 11.36 0.91
N TYR A 92 -0.29 10.17 1.47
CA TYR A 92 -0.72 9.00 0.69
C TYR A 92 -2.06 9.24 -0.01
N LEU A 93 -3.08 9.75 0.71
CA LEU A 93 -4.38 10.06 0.13
C LEU A 93 -4.27 11.09 -1.00
N ILE A 94 -3.50 12.17 -0.79
CA ILE A 94 -3.26 13.18 -1.83
C ILE A 94 -2.62 12.54 -3.06
N GLY A 95 -1.60 11.70 -2.87
CA GLY A 95 -0.92 10.99 -3.97
C GLY A 95 -1.86 10.06 -4.73
N VAL A 96 -2.65 9.25 -4.01
CA VAL A 96 -3.64 8.34 -4.62
C VAL A 96 -4.74 9.12 -5.35
N SER A 97 -5.25 10.20 -4.77
CA SER A 97 -6.24 11.07 -5.43
C SER A 97 -5.68 11.72 -6.69
N ALA A 98 -4.41 12.14 -6.70
CA ALA A 98 -3.75 12.69 -7.89
C ALA A 98 -3.60 11.63 -8.99
N ILE A 99 -3.22 10.39 -8.65
CA ILE A 99 -3.13 9.29 -9.61
C ILE A 99 -4.52 8.90 -10.13
N GLY A 100 -5.54 8.87 -9.27
CA GLY A 100 -6.92 8.61 -9.66
C GLY A 100 -7.48 9.67 -10.59
N TYR A 101 -7.25 10.94 -10.27
CA TYR A 101 -7.58 12.06 -11.15
C TYR A 101 -6.87 11.93 -12.50
N TYR A 102 -5.56 11.64 -12.51
CA TYR A 102 -4.81 11.44 -13.75
C TYR A 102 -5.33 10.24 -14.57
N GLY A 103 -5.58 9.10 -13.92
CA GLY A 103 -6.09 7.88 -14.56
C GLY A 103 -7.51 7.99 -15.10
N ILE A 104 -8.36 8.82 -14.50
CA ILE A 104 -9.73 9.05 -14.99
C ILE A 104 -9.70 10.18 -16.03
N VAL A 105 -9.26 11.38 -15.67
CA VAL A 105 -9.40 12.56 -16.54
C VAL A 105 -8.45 12.50 -17.74
N VAL A 106 -7.19 12.08 -17.55
CA VAL A 106 -6.17 12.14 -18.62
C VAL A 106 -6.16 10.88 -19.48
N PHE A 107 -6.64 9.74 -18.96
CA PHE A 107 -6.65 8.47 -19.70
C PHE A 107 -8.03 8.11 -20.26
N TYR A 108 -9.12 8.40 -19.56
CA TYR A 108 -10.47 8.02 -20.00
C TYR A 108 -11.13 9.14 -20.84
N GLU A 109 -10.94 10.41 -20.48
CA GLU A 109 -11.62 11.52 -21.17
C GLU A 109 -10.81 12.13 -22.32
N THR A 110 -9.55 11.74 -22.52
CA THR A 110 -8.68 12.33 -23.55
C THR A 110 -8.45 11.33 -24.71
N PRO A 111 -9.02 11.56 -25.91
CA PRO A 111 -8.91 10.62 -27.04
C PRO A 111 -7.54 10.63 -27.75
N GLN A 112 -6.58 11.44 -27.28
CA GLN A 112 -5.27 11.56 -27.88
C GLN A 112 -4.27 10.61 -27.21
N PRO A 113 -3.31 10.02 -27.97
CA PRO A 113 -2.24 9.21 -27.39
C PRO A 113 -1.44 10.06 -26.39
N GLN A 114 -1.20 9.50 -25.20
CA GLN A 114 -0.53 10.24 -24.13
C GLN A 114 0.88 10.64 -24.54
N SER A 115 1.25 11.88 -24.22
CA SER A 115 2.62 12.34 -24.40
C SER A 115 3.54 11.66 -23.38
N PHE A 116 4.76 11.33 -23.80
CA PHE A 116 5.79 10.75 -22.93
C PHE A 116 6.06 11.63 -21.68
N GLN A 117 5.89 12.95 -21.81
CA GLN A 117 6.02 13.89 -20.69
C GLN A 117 4.96 13.68 -19.61
N ALA A 118 3.71 13.44 -20.01
CA ALA A 118 2.60 13.20 -19.08
C ALA A 118 2.80 11.86 -18.34
N PHE A 119 3.26 10.83 -19.05
CA PHE A 119 3.70 9.56 -18.45
C PHE A 119 4.82 9.79 -17.40
N LEU A 120 5.90 10.49 -17.75
CA LEU A 120 6.99 10.78 -16.82
C LEU A 120 6.52 11.55 -15.57
N LEU A 121 5.60 12.50 -15.74
CA LEU A 121 5.04 13.25 -14.62
C LEU A 121 4.26 12.33 -13.67
N SER A 122 3.44 11.42 -14.20
CA SER A 122 2.72 10.42 -13.39
C SER A 122 3.69 9.54 -12.58
N GLN A 123 4.80 9.11 -13.19
CA GLN A 123 5.82 8.31 -12.53
C GLN A 123 6.53 9.13 -11.44
N ALA A 124 6.88 10.38 -11.71
CA ALA A 124 7.52 11.27 -10.76
C ALA A 124 6.65 11.52 -9.51
N PHE A 125 5.34 11.71 -9.68
CA PHE A 125 4.41 11.82 -8.56
C PHE A 125 4.33 10.52 -7.74
N PHE A 126 4.25 9.36 -8.41
CA PHE A 126 4.21 8.06 -7.74
C PHE A 126 5.48 7.79 -6.92
N TRP A 127 6.66 7.93 -7.54
CA TRP A 127 7.95 7.72 -6.88
C TRP A 127 8.22 8.76 -5.79
N GLY A 128 7.82 10.01 -6.01
CA GLY A 128 7.90 11.08 -5.02
C GLY A 128 7.08 10.77 -3.77
N ALA A 129 5.82 10.36 -3.94
CA ALA A 129 4.96 9.97 -2.82
C ALA A 129 5.53 8.76 -2.05
N ALA A 130 6.07 7.75 -2.76
CA ALA A 130 6.73 6.60 -2.14
C ALA A 130 7.99 7.00 -1.35
N PHE A 131 8.80 7.92 -1.88
CA PHE A 131 9.98 8.45 -1.17
C PHE A 131 9.58 9.20 0.10
N PHE A 132 8.60 10.11 0.02
CA PHE A 132 8.11 10.85 1.19
C PHE A 132 7.54 9.92 2.25
N GLY A 133 6.83 8.86 1.86
CA GLY A 133 6.34 7.83 2.79
C GLY A 133 7.47 7.15 3.57
N LYS A 134 8.51 6.67 2.87
CA LYS A 134 9.68 6.04 3.51
C LYS A 134 10.46 7.01 4.40
N TRP A 135 10.57 8.26 3.98
CA TRP A 135 11.23 9.30 4.76
C TRP A 135 10.46 9.59 6.06
N LEU A 136 9.13 9.70 5.99
CA LEU A 136 8.28 9.87 7.17
C LEU A 136 8.32 8.66 8.10
N ASP A 137 8.37 7.43 7.56
CA ASP A 137 8.49 6.22 8.37
C ASP A 137 9.73 6.27 9.27
N ARG A 138 10.88 6.67 8.71
CA ARG A 138 12.12 6.84 9.48
C ARG A 138 12.01 7.92 10.55
N ILE A 139 11.30 9.03 10.28
CA ILE A 139 11.10 10.09 11.28
C ILE A 139 10.17 9.62 12.39
N ILE A 140 9.10 8.88 12.06
CA ILE A 140 8.18 8.31 13.04
C ILE A 140 8.94 7.35 13.97
N GLN A 141 9.79 6.48 13.44
CA GLN A 141 10.63 5.57 14.24
C GLN A 141 11.55 6.30 15.23
N LYS A 142 12.11 7.45 14.84
CA LYS A 142 12.93 8.26 15.75
C LYS A 142 12.12 8.79 16.95
N HIS A 143 10.82 8.97 16.80
CA HIS A 143 9.94 9.50 17.85
C HIS A 143 9.21 8.39 18.63
N ASP A 144 9.04 7.21 18.05
CA ASP A 144 8.42 6.05 18.70
C ASP A 144 9.11 4.75 18.25
N GLY A 145 9.95 4.18 19.13
CA GLY A 145 10.66 2.94 18.88
C GLY A 145 9.76 1.70 18.80
N HIS A 146 8.46 1.83 19.09
CA HIS A 146 7.48 0.78 18.88
C HIS A 146 6.87 0.81 17.46
N TYR A 147 7.15 1.83 16.66
CA TYR A 147 6.77 1.87 15.26
C TYR A 147 7.75 1.01 14.44
N LEU A 148 7.24 -0.03 13.80
CA LEU A 148 8.05 -0.93 12.96
C LEU A 148 7.79 -0.56 11.50
N THR A 149 8.86 -0.40 10.71
CA THR A 149 8.72 -0.24 9.26
C THR A 149 8.40 -1.58 8.60
N GLY A 150 8.05 -1.57 7.31
CA GLY A 150 7.91 -2.80 6.53
C GLY A 150 9.20 -3.64 6.48
N GLU A 151 10.37 -3.00 6.61
CA GLU A 151 11.66 -3.71 6.68
C GLU A 151 11.82 -4.45 8.01
N ASP A 152 11.45 -3.82 9.11
CA ASP A 152 11.48 -4.45 10.44
C ASP A 152 10.48 -5.61 10.54
N LEU A 153 9.28 -5.45 9.96
CA LEU A 153 8.29 -6.53 9.90
C LEU A 153 8.79 -7.72 9.07
N LYS A 154 9.49 -7.46 7.96
CA LYS A 154 10.13 -8.50 7.16
C LYS A 154 11.20 -9.26 7.97
N LEU A 155 12.08 -8.54 8.67
CA LEU A 155 13.11 -9.15 9.53
C LEU A 155 12.51 -9.99 10.66
N ILE A 156 11.44 -9.51 11.31
CA ILE A 156 10.72 -10.26 12.36
C ILE A 156 10.12 -11.54 11.78
N ARG A 157 9.58 -11.48 10.56
CA ARG A 157 9.02 -12.65 9.88
C ARG A 157 10.09 -13.69 9.56
N GLU A 158 11.21 -13.25 8.97
CA GLU A 158 12.34 -14.13 8.63
C GLU A 158 12.93 -14.78 9.89
N ALA A 159 13.11 -14.02 10.98
CA ALA A 159 13.57 -14.58 12.25
C ALA A 159 12.63 -15.66 12.81
N ARG A 160 11.30 -15.47 12.70
CA ARG A 160 10.31 -16.47 13.14
C ARG A 160 10.24 -17.71 12.26
N ASP A 161 10.45 -17.55 10.96
CA ASP A 161 10.46 -18.69 10.05
C ASP A 161 11.70 -19.57 10.35
N ILE A 162 12.85 -18.97 10.67
CA ILE A 162 14.06 -19.68 11.13
C ILE A 162 13.84 -20.38 12.48
N GLU A 163 13.23 -19.72 13.47
CA GLU A 163 12.93 -20.35 14.78
C GLU A 163 11.99 -21.56 14.64
N LYS A 164 11.04 -21.52 13.71
CA LYS A 164 10.14 -22.65 13.43
C LYS A 164 10.84 -23.81 12.74
N GLU A 165 11.78 -23.52 11.84
CA GLU A 165 12.61 -24.54 11.20
C GLU A 165 13.55 -25.22 12.21
N GLN A 166 14.08 -24.47 13.19
CA GLN A 166 14.93 -25.01 14.26
C GLN A 166 14.14 -25.79 15.33
N GLY A 167 12.86 -25.49 15.56
CA GLY A 167 12.02 -26.21 16.52
C GLY A 167 11.40 -27.51 15.99
N HIS A 168 11.53 -27.79 14.69
CA HIS A 168 11.01 -28.98 14.01
C HIS A 168 12.11 -29.93 13.49
N GLY A 169 13.38 -29.66 13.81
CA GLY A 169 14.52 -30.58 13.65
C GLY A 169 14.94 -31.20 14.96
#